data_AF-A0A372GRZ0-F1
#
_entry.id   AF-A0A372GRZ0-F1
#
_cell.length_a   1.000
_cell.length_b   1.000
_cell.length_c   1.000
_cell.angle_alpha   90.00
_cell.angle_beta   90.00
_cell.angle_gamma   90.00
#
_symmetry.space_group_name_H-M   'P 1'
#
loop_
_entity.id
_entity.type
_entity.pdbx_description
1 polymer ?
#
loop_
_entity_poly.entity_id
_entity_poly.type
_entity_poly.pdbx_seq_one_letter_code
_entity_poly.pdbx_strand_id
1 'polypeptide(L)'
;MNSELSITKKMADVIVQVCFDVVEFSRLYEQDHPKSAKHIFQSNEEVKKGLKWIVNAKNQTEFKNRVSDYLKAVKLAKQLYQDIQIPIEGKDRIIVQLSNLQIHLTELNKAVSPN
;
A
#
# COMPACT_ATOMS: atom_id res chain seq x y z
N MET A 1 -19.08 -11.28 20.89
CA MET A 1 -18.61 -11.98 19.66
C MET A 1 -17.36 -11.27 19.19
N ASN A 2 -16.17 -11.80 19.53
CA ASN A 2 -14.90 -11.33 18.99
C ASN A 2 -14.70 -11.97 17.62
N SER A 3 -15.34 -11.42 16.59
CA SER A 3 -14.77 -11.56 15.26
C SER A 3 -13.47 -10.75 15.27
N GLU A 4 -12.33 -11.42 15.49
CA GLU A 4 -11.01 -10.81 15.33
C GLU A 4 -10.89 -10.28 13.91
N LEU A 5 -11.27 -9.01 13.74
CA LEU A 5 -11.06 -8.24 12.53
C LEU A 5 -9.55 -8.14 12.33
N SER A 6 -9.02 -9.04 11.54
CA SER A 6 -7.60 -9.24 11.29
C SER A 6 -7.37 -9.29 9.79
N ILE A 7 -6.16 -8.93 9.38
CA ILE A 7 -5.76 -9.05 7.98
C ILE A 7 -5.56 -10.53 7.65
N THR A 8 -6.01 -10.94 6.46
CA THR A 8 -5.78 -12.32 6.00
C THR A 8 -4.31 -12.50 5.62
N LYS A 9 -3.82 -13.74 5.67
CA LYS A 9 -2.47 -14.08 5.18
C LYS A 9 -2.25 -13.57 3.74
N LYS A 10 -3.21 -13.79 2.85
CA LYS A 10 -3.15 -13.31 1.46
C LYS A 10 -2.94 -11.80 1.37
N MET A 11 -3.65 -11.03 2.20
CA MET A 11 -3.49 -9.58 2.25
C MET A 11 -2.11 -9.18 2.79
N ALA A 12 -1.61 -9.86 3.83
CA ALA A 12 -0.27 -9.64 4.35
C ALA A 12 0.81 -9.95 3.29
N ASP A 13 0.68 -11.06 2.57
CA ASP A 13 1.60 -11.46 1.49
C ASP A 13 1.65 -10.40 0.38
N VAL A 14 0.48 -9.88 -0.03
CA VAL A 14 0.40 -8.79 -1.03
C VAL A 14 1.04 -7.51 -0.51
N ILE A 15 0.84 -7.14 0.77
CA ILE A 15 1.46 -5.95 1.36
C ILE A 15 2.99 -6.08 1.36
N VAL A 16 3.51 -7.25 1.75
CA VAL A 16 4.95 -7.52 1.77
C VAL A 16 5.53 -7.43 0.36
N GLN A 17 4.88 -8.04 -0.63
CA GLN A 17 5.30 -7.96 -2.03
C GLN A 17 5.36 -6.51 -2.54
N VAL A 18 4.31 -5.72 -2.29
CA VAL A 18 4.29 -4.30 -2.68
C VAL A 18 5.47 -3.56 -2.03
N CYS A 19 5.76 -3.83 -0.75
CA CYS A 19 6.88 -3.18 -0.07
C CYS A 19 8.23 -3.50 -0.69
N PHE A 20 8.45 -4.75 -1.12
CA PHE A 20 9.67 -5.15 -1.83
C PHE A 20 9.78 -4.48 -3.20
N ASP A 21 8.74 -4.59 -4.02
CA ASP A 21 8.75 -4.04 -5.38
C ASP A 21 8.93 -2.52 -5.37
N VAL A 22 8.29 -1.84 -4.42
CA VAL A 22 8.44 -0.39 -4.20
C VAL A 22 9.87 0.00 -3.84
N VAL A 23 10.56 -0.77 -2.98
CA VAL A 23 11.97 -0.53 -2.62
C VAL A 23 12.87 -0.75 -3.83
N GLU A 24 12.61 -1.82 -4.58
CA GLU A 24 13.37 -2.13 -5.79
C GLU A 24 13.23 -1.05 -6.85
N PHE A 25 12.01 -0.57 -7.11
CA PHE A 25 11.78 0.54 -8.02
C PHE A 25 12.46 1.82 -7.55
N SER A 26 12.36 2.16 -6.27
CA SER A 26 13.06 3.31 -5.69
C SER A 26 14.57 3.24 -5.95
N ARG A 27 15.18 2.05 -5.79
CA ARG A 27 16.60 1.81 -6.05
C ARG A 27 16.96 2.00 -7.53
N LEU A 28 16.18 1.40 -8.44
CA LEU A 28 16.39 1.52 -9.89
C LEU A 28 16.19 2.96 -10.37
N TYR A 29 15.17 3.63 -9.84
CA TYR A 29 14.89 5.03 -10.13
C TYR A 29 16.05 5.93 -9.74
N GLU A 30 16.59 5.81 -8.52
CA GLU A 30 17.73 6.61 -8.06
C GLU A 30 19.00 6.37 -8.89
N GLN A 31 19.22 5.13 -9.33
CA GLN A 31 20.34 4.77 -10.19
C GLN A 31 20.26 5.51 -11.54
N ASP A 32 19.06 5.56 -12.15
CA ASP A 32 18.87 6.16 -13.47
C ASP A 32 18.61 7.68 -13.41
N HIS A 33 18.09 8.20 -12.28
CA HIS A 33 17.64 9.58 -12.11
C HIS A 33 18.11 10.18 -10.76
N PRO A 34 19.43 10.37 -10.56
CA PRO A 34 19.99 10.90 -9.33
C PRO A 34 19.64 12.39 -9.19
N LYS A 35 18.49 12.70 -8.54
CA LYS A 35 18.02 14.01 -7.99
C LYS A 35 16.48 14.21 -8.03
N SER A 36 15.71 13.22 -8.45
CA SER A 36 14.25 13.34 -8.60
C SER A 36 13.51 12.27 -7.78
N ALA A 37 12.22 12.51 -7.48
CA ALA A 37 11.23 11.59 -6.88
C ALA A 37 10.79 11.74 -5.40
N LYS A 38 10.93 12.92 -4.78
CA LYS A 38 10.47 13.16 -3.38
C LYS A 38 9.05 12.64 -3.09
N HIS A 39 8.09 12.84 -3.99
CA HIS A 39 6.70 12.41 -3.80
C HIS A 39 6.51 10.89 -3.90
N ILE A 40 7.30 10.20 -4.74
CA ILE A 40 7.24 8.74 -4.89
C ILE A 40 7.79 8.09 -3.62
N PHE A 41 8.93 8.57 -3.13
CA PHE A 41 9.52 8.09 -1.86
C PHE A 41 8.59 8.32 -0.68
N GLN A 42 7.90 9.46 -0.61
CA GLN A 42 6.90 9.71 0.43
C GLN A 42 5.74 8.71 0.34
N SER A 43 5.19 8.47 -0.86
CA SER A 43 4.09 7.53 -1.02
C SER A 43 4.51 6.09 -0.71
N ASN A 44 5.75 5.73 -1.03
CA ASN A 44 6.35 4.43 -0.76
C ASN A 44 6.47 4.16 0.75
N GLU A 45 6.86 5.18 1.51
CA GLU A 45 6.95 5.10 2.97
C GLU A 45 5.58 4.92 3.64
N GLU A 46 4.54 5.59 3.14
CA GLU A 46 3.18 5.39 3.64
C GLU A 46 2.66 3.98 3.32
N VAL A 47 3.01 3.43 2.14
CA VAL A 47 2.66 2.05 1.78
C VAL A 47 3.32 1.02 2.70
N LYS A 48 4.59 1.24 3.06
CA LYS A 48 5.34 0.40 4.02
C LYS A 48 4.78 0.47 5.44
N LYS A 49 4.38 1.67 5.89
CA LYS A 49 3.83 1.87 7.24
C LYS A 49 2.45 1.24 7.41
N GLY A 50 1.68 1.09 6.33
CA GLY A 50 0.32 0.57 6.37
C GLY A 50 0.16 -0.79 7.07
N LEU A 51 1.09 -1.74 6.86
CA LEU A 51 1.07 -3.02 7.58
C LEU A 51 1.20 -2.81 9.09
N LYS A 52 2.17 -1.99 9.50
CA LYS A 52 2.46 -1.70 10.90
C LYS A 52 1.29 -0.98 11.57
N TRP A 53 0.61 -0.10 10.84
CA TRP A 53 -0.58 0.58 11.35
C TRP A 53 -1.72 -0.37 11.65
N ILE A 54 -1.99 -1.31 10.74
CA ILE A 54 -3.10 -2.24 10.91
C ILE A 54 -2.82 -3.21 12.06
N VAL A 55 -1.60 -3.77 12.14
CA VAL A 55 -1.23 -4.74 13.17
C VAL A 55 -1.18 -4.13 14.58
N ASN A 56 -0.86 -2.84 14.70
CA ASN A 56 -0.76 -2.16 16.01
C ASN A 56 -2.03 -1.43 16.45
N ALA A 57 -3.14 -1.52 15.69
CA ALA A 57 -4.38 -0.88 16.06
C ALA A 57 -4.91 -1.49 17.37
N LYS A 58 -5.17 -0.64 18.38
CA LYS A 58 -5.51 -1.10 19.74
C LYS A 58 -7.00 -1.41 19.93
N ASN A 59 -7.84 -0.91 19.03
CA ASN A 59 -9.28 -1.09 19.08
C ASN A 59 -9.89 -1.02 17.67
N GLN A 60 -11.15 -1.39 17.55
CA GLN A 60 -11.86 -1.47 16.27
C GLN A 60 -11.99 -0.12 15.55
N THR A 61 -12.18 0.98 16.30
CA THR A 61 -12.24 2.33 15.73
C THR A 61 -10.91 2.73 15.12
N GLU A 62 -9.81 2.49 15.84
CA GLU A 62 -8.47 2.73 15.32
C GLU A 62 -8.20 1.85 14.10
N PHE A 63 -8.53 0.56 14.17
CA PHE A 63 -8.35 -0.38 13.05
C PHE A 63 -9.06 0.11 11.78
N LYS A 64 -10.33 0.51 11.91
CA LYS A 64 -11.13 1.07 10.80
C LYS A 64 -10.49 2.32 10.21
N ASN A 65 -10.05 3.25 11.06
CA ASN A 65 -9.38 4.47 10.61
C ASN A 65 -8.07 4.14 9.87
N ARG A 66 -7.24 3.22 10.41
CA ARG A 66 -5.99 2.78 9.78
C ARG A 66 -6.22 2.10 8.43
N VAL A 67 -7.24 1.26 8.30
CA VAL A 67 -7.59 0.63 7.02
C VAL A 67 -8.01 1.68 5.99
N SER A 68 -8.81 2.67 6.40
CA SER A 68 -9.23 3.78 5.52
C SER A 68 -8.05 4.64 5.06
N ASP A 69 -7.16 5.01 5.99
CA ASP A 69 -5.98 5.81 5.67
C ASP A 69 -5.00 5.05 4.79
N TYR A 70 -4.81 3.75 5.05
CA TYR A 70 -3.96 2.93 4.21
C TYR A 70 -4.53 2.77 2.79
N LEU A 71 -5.85 2.59 2.66
CA LEU A 71 -6.52 2.55 1.35
C LEU A 71 -6.30 3.85 0.55
N LYS A 72 -6.31 5.02 1.21
CA LYS A 72 -5.99 6.30 0.56
C LYS A 72 -4.54 6.34 0.09
N ALA A 73 -3.60 5.92 0.93
CA ALA A 73 -2.17 5.88 0.58
C ALA A 73 -1.90 4.95 -0.62
N VAL A 74 -2.52 3.76 -0.65
CA VAL A 74 -2.40 2.81 -1.77
C VAL A 74 -2.98 3.38 -3.06
N LYS A 75 -4.12 4.06 -3.00
CA LYS A 75 -4.71 4.74 -4.18
C LYS A 75 -3.80 5.84 -4.73
N LEU A 76 -3.25 6.68 -3.85
CA LEU A 76 -2.34 7.74 -4.22
C LEU A 76 -1.05 7.18 -4.84
N ALA A 77 -0.46 6.16 -4.19
CA ALA A 77 0.72 5.47 -4.72
C ALA A 77 0.44 4.94 -6.13
N LYS A 78 -0.65 4.20 -6.31
CA LYS A 78 -1.04 3.65 -7.61
C LYS A 78 -1.14 4.74 -8.67
N GLN A 79 -1.81 5.84 -8.36
CA GLN A 79 -1.95 6.96 -9.28
C GLN A 79 -0.58 7.55 -9.66
N LEU A 80 0.30 7.78 -8.69
CA LEU A 80 1.66 8.25 -8.96
C LEU A 80 2.42 7.30 -9.89
N TYR A 81 2.36 5.98 -9.66
CA TYR A 81 3.00 4.99 -10.54
C TYR A 81 2.39 4.97 -11.96
N GLN A 82 1.09 5.23 -12.09
CA GLN A 82 0.41 5.33 -13.39
C GLN A 82 0.78 6.62 -14.14
N ASP A 83 0.91 7.74 -13.42
CA ASP A 83 1.20 9.06 -14.00
C ASP A 83 2.67 9.24 -14.37
N ILE A 84 3.57 8.45 -13.77
CA ILE A 84 4.99 8.42 -14.14
C ILE A 84 5.14 7.92 -15.57
N GLN A 85 5.58 8.81 -16.45
CA GLN A 85 5.89 8.54 -17.87
C GLN A 85 7.22 7.80 -18.07
N ILE A 86 7.93 7.46 -16.99
CA ILE A 86 9.27 6.86 -17.07
C ILE A 86 9.13 5.33 -17.24
N PRO A 87 9.74 4.74 -18.28
CA PRO A 87 9.71 3.30 -18.51
C PRO A 87 10.76 2.61 -17.62
N ILE A 88 10.41 2.38 -16.36
CA ILE A 88 11.26 1.64 -15.40
C ILE A 88 10.75 0.22 -15.28
N GLU A 89 11.69 -0.73 -15.30
CA GLU A 89 11.39 -2.14 -15.05
C GLU A 89 10.70 -2.33 -13.70
N GLY A 90 9.64 -3.14 -13.69
CA GLY A 90 8.85 -3.38 -12.46
C GLY A 90 7.74 -2.37 -12.18
N LYS A 91 7.64 -1.24 -12.91
CA LYS A 91 6.53 -0.27 -12.74
C LYS A 91 5.16 -0.92 -12.88
N ASP A 92 4.95 -1.69 -13.95
CA ASP A 92 3.66 -2.34 -14.22
C ASP A 92 3.32 -3.39 -13.16
N ARG A 93 4.34 -4.11 -12.66
CA ARG A 93 4.19 -5.07 -11.56
C ARG A 93 3.70 -4.37 -10.29
N ILE A 94 4.30 -3.23 -9.95
CA ILE A 94 3.88 -2.41 -8.80
C ILE A 94 2.44 -1.94 -8.96
N ILE A 95 2.05 -1.46 -10.14
CA ILE A 95 0.67 -1.03 -10.41
C ILE A 95 -0.32 -2.18 -10.21
N VAL A 96 0.01 -3.39 -10.66
CA VAL A 96 -0.81 -4.59 -10.47
C VAL A 96 -0.93 -4.94 -8.98
N GLN A 97 0.18 -4.97 -8.25
CA GLN A 97 0.16 -5.31 -6.83
C GLN A 97 -0.57 -4.25 -5.98
N LEU A 98 -0.38 -2.96 -6.28
CA LEU A 98 -1.14 -1.88 -5.65
C LEU A 98 -2.64 -1.99 -5.96
N SER A 99 -3.01 -2.43 -7.17
CA SER A 99 -4.41 -2.70 -7.53
C SER A 99 -4.99 -3.85 -6.72
N ASN A 100 -4.24 -4.94 -6.55
CA ASN A 100 -4.64 -6.08 -5.73
C ASN A 100 -4.79 -5.68 -4.25
N LEU A 101 -3.84 -4.90 -3.72
CA LEU A 101 -3.90 -4.39 -2.36
C LEU A 101 -5.10 -3.46 -2.16
N GLN A 102 -5.37 -2.58 -3.13
CA GLN A 102 -6.53 -1.70 -3.10
C GLN A 102 -7.86 -2.49 -3.03
N ILE A 103 -7.97 -3.59 -3.78
CA ILE A 103 -9.14 -4.47 -3.72
C ILE A 103 -9.29 -5.05 -2.31
N HIS A 104 -8.24 -5.68 -1.78
CA HIS A 104 -8.28 -6.29 -0.45
C HIS A 104 -8.57 -5.29 0.68
N LEU A 105 -7.99 -4.09 0.62
CA LEU A 105 -8.28 -3.03 1.58
C LEU A 105 -9.71 -2.51 1.45
N THR A 106 -10.28 -2.49 0.24
CA THR A 106 -11.68 -2.09 0.03
C THR A 106 -12.64 -3.12 0.63
N GLU A 107 -12.35 -4.41 0.44
CA GLU A 107 -13.12 -5.52 1.05
C GLU A 107 -13.05 -5.46 2.57
N LEU A 108 -11.84 -5.29 3.12
CA LEU A 108 -11.64 -5.15 4.56
C LEU A 108 -12.37 -3.93 5.12
N ASN A 109 -12.29 -2.78 4.44
CA ASN A 109 -12.93 -1.54 4.88
C ASN A 109 -14.47 -1.67 4.94
N LYS A 110 -15.07 -2.43 4.01
CA LYS A 110 -16.50 -2.78 4.02
C LYS A 110 -16.83 -3.69 5.19
N ALA A 111 -16.02 -4.71 5.43
CA ALA A 111 -16.23 -5.65 6.53
C ALA A 111 -16.13 -5.00 7.92
N VAL A 112 -15.28 -3.98 8.08
CA VAL A 112 -15.13 -3.24 9.36
C VAL A 112 -16.03 -2.01 9.48
N SER A 113 -16.80 -1.71 8.43
CA SER A 113 -17.82 -0.66 8.43
C SER A 113 -19.23 -1.24 8.15
N PRO A 114 -19.69 -2.27 8.87
CA PRO A 114 -21.05 -2.71 8.71
C PRO A 114 -21.98 -1.59 9.17
N ASN A 115 -22.92 -1.21 8.31
CA ASN A 115 -24.10 -0.44 8.72
C ASN A 115 -24.90 -1.25 9.75
#